data_AF-A0A232FIJ2-F1
#
_entry.id   AF-A0A232FIJ2-F1
#
_cell.length_a   1.000
_cell.length_b   1.000
_cell.length_c   1.000
_cell.angle_alpha   90.00
_cell.angle_beta   90.00
_cell.angle_gamma   90.00
#
_symmetry.space_group_name_H-M   'P 1'
#
loop_
_entity.id
_entity.type
_entity.pdbx_description
1 polymer ?
#
loop_
_entity_poly.entity_id
_entity_poly.type
_entity_poly.pdbx_seq_one_letter_code
_entity_poly.pdbx_strand_id
1 'polypeptide(L)'
;MNHVTISEGFKVTFLDLLLSSAEKAAIYVRNKELVQAYDAKKALFPMYQGILDAKLSRKLERRKLVESAAVAFSDFLGFADPSDDFFERMFSYCSNGDLERLIKETSDEIDETT
;
A
#
# COMPACT_ATOMS: atom_id res chain seq x y z
N MET A 1 1.48 23.44 14.77
CA MET A 1 0.98 22.59 13.68
C MET A 1 1.98 21.47 13.47
N ASN A 2 1.57 20.21 13.63
CA ASN A 2 2.48 19.07 13.55
C ASN A 2 2.66 18.68 12.07
N HIS A 3 3.87 18.85 11.54
CA HIS A 3 4.21 18.54 10.15
C HIS A 3 4.82 17.13 10.03
N VAL A 4 4.53 16.44 8.92
CA VAL A 4 5.19 15.19 8.50
C VAL A 4 5.82 15.47 7.13
N THR A 5 7.10 15.14 6.97
CA THR A 5 7.91 15.50 5.79
C THR A 5 7.97 14.32 4.82
N ILE A 6 7.62 14.55 3.56
CA ILE A 6 7.67 13.59 2.45
C ILE A 6 8.76 14.11 1.50
N SER A 7 10.02 13.73 1.72
CA SER A 7 11.19 14.23 0.98
C SER A 7 11.38 15.77 0.95
N GLU A 8 12.53 16.24 0.47
CA GLU A 8 12.94 17.65 0.48
C GLU A 8 11.90 18.57 -0.21
N GLY A 9 10.96 19.12 0.58
CA GLY A 9 10.08 20.20 0.16
C GLY A 9 8.58 20.00 0.42
N PHE A 10 8.06 18.78 0.55
CA PHE A 10 6.62 18.56 0.76
C PHE A 10 6.28 18.20 2.21
N LYS A 11 5.77 19.18 2.95
CA LYS A 11 5.13 18.98 4.26
C LYS A 11 3.66 18.66 4.05
N VAL A 12 3.24 17.47 4.46
CA VAL A 12 1.82 17.09 4.43
C VAL A 12 1.29 17.12 5.85
N THR A 13 0.19 17.83 6.04
CA THR A 13 -0.50 17.90 7.32
C THR A 13 -1.61 16.85 7.40
N PHE A 14 -2.05 16.57 8.62
CA PHE A 14 -3.20 15.68 8.84
C PHE A 14 -4.47 16.20 8.16
N LEU A 15 -4.63 17.53 8.08
CA LEU A 15 -5.74 18.18 7.38
C LEU A 15 -5.65 17.96 5.87
N ASP A 16 -4.46 18.04 5.29
CA ASP A 16 -4.25 17.76 3.86
C ASP A 16 -4.62 16.30 3.53
N LEU A 17 -4.29 15.37 4.42
CA LEU A 17 -4.68 13.96 4.30
C LEU A 17 -6.21 13.79 4.35
N LEU A 18 -6.87 14.51 5.25
CA LEU A 18 -8.32 14.49 5.41
C LEU A 18 -9.03 15.05 4.16
N LEU A 19 -8.53 16.16 3.62
CA LEU A 19 -9.08 16.84 2.46
C LEU A 19 -8.62 16.28 1.10
N SER A 20 -7.67 15.34 1.09
CA SER A 20 -7.09 14.82 -0.15
C SER A 20 -8.13 14.15 -1.06
N SER A 21 -7.90 14.14 -2.37
CA SER A 21 -8.64 13.22 -3.25
C SER A 21 -8.22 11.77 -3.01
N ALA A 22 -9.00 10.82 -3.54
CA ALA A 22 -8.65 9.40 -3.50
C ALA A 22 -7.34 9.06 -4.25
N GLU A 23 -7.02 9.84 -5.28
CA GLU A 23 -5.77 9.73 -6.05
C GLU A 23 -4.56 10.20 -5.23
N LYS A 24 -4.67 11.36 -4.56
CA LYS A 24 -3.61 11.83 -3.66
C LYS A 24 -3.41 10.89 -2.47
N ALA A 25 -4.49 10.29 -1.96
CA ALA A 25 -4.39 9.28 -0.90
C ALA A 25 -3.59 8.05 -1.35
N ALA A 26 -3.66 7.65 -2.61
CA ALA A 26 -2.84 6.54 -3.13
C ALA A 26 -1.34 6.87 -3.10
N ILE A 27 -0.96 8.11 -3.42
CA ILE A 27 0.43 8.58 -3.34
C ILE A 27 0.91 8.56 -1.88
N TYR A 28 0.08 9.03 -0.95
CA TYR A 28 0.41 9.02 0.48
C TYR A 28 0.61 7.62 1.03
N VAL A 29 -0.24 6.68 0.63
CA VAL A 29 -0.13 5.27 1.05
C VAL A 29 1.15 4.62 0.51
N ARG A 30 1.74 5.09 -0.60
CA ARG A 30 3.04 4.59 -1.10
C ARG A 30 4.23 5.01 -0.22
N ASN A 31 4.16 6.18 0.42
CA ASN A 31 5.23 6.62 1.32
C ASN A 31 5.14 5.90 2.68
N LYS A 32 6.09 4.98 2.93
CA LYS A 32 6.13 4.18 4.17
C LYS A 32 6.31 5.06 5.42
N GLU A 33 7.12 6.11 5.37
CA GLU A 33 7.35 7.02 6.50
C GLU A 33 6.07 7.78 6.88
N LEU A 34 5.30 8.21 5.88
CA LEU A 34 4.04 8.90 6.12
C LEU A 34 3.01 7.97 6.76
N VAL A 35 2.90 6.73 6.29
CA VAL A 35 1.99 5.73 6.86
C VAL A 35 2.36 5.46 8.33
N GLN A 36 3.65 5.30 8.65
CA GLN A 36 4.11 5.13 10.03
C GLN A 36 3.80 6.36 10.89
N ALA A 37 4.04 7.56 10.37
CA ALA A 37 3.73 8.81 11.07
C ALA A 37 2.22 9.00 11.28
N TYR A 38 1.39 8.56 10.34
CA TYR A 38 -0.06 8.52 10.46
C TYR A 38 -0.48 7.57 11.58
N ASP A 39 0.00 6.32 11.56
CA ASP A 39 -0.36 5.32 12.58
C ASP A 39 0.05 5.75 14.00
N ALA A 40 1.21 6.39 14.15
CA ALA A 40 1.68 6.91 15.43
C ALA A 40 0.85 8.09 15.96
N LYS A 41 0.26 8.91 15.08
CA LYS A 41 -0.38 10.18 15.45
C LYS A 41 -1.90 10.18 15.31
N LYS A 42 -2.52 9.17 14.69
CA LYS A 42 -3.98 9.12 14.46
C LYS A 42 -4.81 9.18 15.73
N ALA A 43 -4.30 8.62 16.83
CA ALA A 43 -4.95 8.67 18.13
C ALA A 43 -5.12 10.10 18.70
N LEU A 44 -4.36 11.08 18.19
CA LEU A 44 -4.50 12.49 18.58
C LEU A 44 -5.75 13.16 17.97
N PHE A 45 -6.37 12.54 16.96
CA PHE A 45 -7.52 13.08 16.23
C PHE A 45 -8.67 12.07 16.14
N PRO A 46 -9.23 11.62 17.28
CA PRO A 46 -10.20 10.52 17.32
C PRO A 46 -11.47 10.79 16.52
N MET A 47 -11.89 12.05 16.42
CA MET A 47 -13.10 12.46 15.69
C MET A 47 -12.99 12.21 14.17
N TYR A 48 -11.78 12.31 13.62
CA TYR A 48 -11.51 12.13 12.19
C TYR A 48 -10.90 10.77 11.86
N GLN A 49 -10.54 10.00 12.89
CA GLN A 49 -9.89 8.71 12.73
C GLN A 49 -10.70 7.76 11.84
N GLY A 50 -12.01 7.65 12.06
CA GLY A 50 -12.84 6.75 11.25
C GLY A 50 -12.88 7.11 9.75
N ILE A 51 -12.92 8.41 9.42
CA ILE A 51 -12.94 8.88 8.04
C ILE A 51 -11.57 8.63 7.39
N LEU A 52 -10.49 8.93 8.09
CA LEU A 52 -9.13 8.74 7.59
C LEU A 52 -8.80 7.25 7.44
N ASP A 53 -9.17 6.43 8.43
CA ASP A 53 -9.00 4.99 8.37
C ASP A 53 -9.79 4.42 7.20
N ALA A 54 -11.06 4.77 6.99
CA ALA A 54 -11.82 4.29 5.84
C ALA A 54 -11.21 4.69 4.47
N LYS A 55 -10.57 5.86 4.41
CA LYS A 55 -9.98 6.40 3.19
C LYS A 55 -8.63 5.75 2.87
N LEU A 56 -7.83 5.49 3.90
CA LEU A 56 -6.50 4.90 3.77
C LEU A 56 -6.57 3.37 3.74
N SER A 57 -7.45 2.73 4.53
CA SER A 57 -7.52 1.28 4.71
C SER A 57 -7.65 0.54 3.39
N ARG A 58 -8.62 0.91 2.55
CA ARG A 58 -8.81 0.27 1.22
C ARG A 58 -7.58 0.38 0.33
N LYS A 59 -6.89 1.53 0.36
CA LYS A 59 -5.68 1.75 -0.44
C LYS A 59 -4.47 1.01 0.15
N LEU A 60 -4.42 0.90 1.46
CA LEU A 60 -3.36 0.23 2.21
C LEU A 60 -3.49 -1.29 2.11
N GLU A 61 -4.71 -1.83 2.17
CA GLU A 61 -5.04 -3.22 1.85
C GLU A 61 -4.65 -3.56 0.41
N ARG A 62 -5.03 -2.70 -0.56
CA ARG A 62 -4.63 -2.89 -1.96
C ARG A 62 -3.12 -2.89 -2.11
N ARG A 63 -2.41 -1.98 -1.44
CA ARG A 63 -0.94 -1.91 -1.48
C ARG A 63 -0.31 -3.19 -0.94
N LYS A 64 -0.78 -3.69 0.21
CA LYS A 64 -0.30 -4.95 0.79
C LYS A 64 -0.52 -6.13 -0.15
N LEU A 65 -1.68 -6.21 -0.79
CA LEU A 65 -1.97 -7.24 -1.79
C LEU A 65 -1.01 -7.17 -3.00
N VAL A 66 -0.70 -5.96 -3.49
CA VAL A 66 0.28 -5.77 -4.57
C VAL A 66 1.67 -6.23 -4.15
N GLU A 67 2.13 -5.81 -2.98
CA GLU A 67 3.46 -6.17 -2.48
C GLU A 67 3.57 -7.70 -2.28
N SER A 68 2.54 -8.33 -1.71
CA SER A 68 2.50 -9.79 -1.55
C SER A 68 2.44 -10.52 -2.89
N ALA A 69 1.61 -10.05 -3.84
CA ALA A 69 1.51 -10.63 -5.18
C ALA A 69 2.83 -10.46 -5.98
N ALA A 70 3.52 -9.34 -5.81
CA ALA A 70 4.81 -9.09 -6.45
C ALA A 70 5.89 -10.02 -5.93
N VAL A 71 5.95 -10.25 -4.62
CA VAL A 71 6.87 -11.24 -4.01
C VAL A 71 6.57 -12.63 -4.55
N ALA A 72 5.33 -13.09 -4.47
CA ALA A 72 4.90 -14.40 -4.98
C ALA A 72 5.25 -14.60 -6.47
N PHE A 73 4.96 -13.62 -7.32
CA PHE A 73 5.23 -13.71 -8.75
C PHE A 73 6.73 -13.59 -9.07
N SER A 74 7.45 -12.78 -8.31
CA SER A 74 8.90 -12.69 -8.39
C SER A 74 9.56 -14.03 -8.06
N ASP A 75 9.12 -14.67 -6.97
CA ASP A 75 9.62 -15.98 -6.54
C ASP A 75 9.32 -17.05 -7.59
N PHE A 76 8.12 -17.04 -8.16
CA PHE A 76 7.75 -17.92 -9.28
C PHE A 76 8.64 -17.71 -10.53
N LEU A 77 8.94 -16.47 -10.87
CA LEU A 77 9.81 -16.16 -12.01
C LEU A 77 11.29 -16.46 -11.73
N GLY A 78 11.74 -16.32 -10.48
CA GLY A 78 13.10 -16.59 -10.05
C GLY A 78 14.14 -15.53 -10.44
N PHE A 79 13.74 -14.37 -10.99
CA PHE A 79 14.69 -13.33 -11.44
C PHE A 79 14.21 -11.87 -11.33
N ALA A 80 12.94 -11.62 -11.04
CA ALA A 80 12.41 -10.25 -11.02
C ALA A 80 12.62 -9.60 -9.64
N ASP A 81 12.82 -8.28 -9.58
CA ASP A 81 12.79 -7.57 -8.29
C ASP A 81 11.33 -7.26 -7.93
N PRO A 82 10.78 -7.78 -6.82
CA PRO A 82 9.39 -7.53 -6.43
C PRO A 82 9.09 -6.05 -6.13
N SER A 83 10.11 -5.20 -6.00
CA SER A 83 9.98 -3.74 -5.85
C SER A 83 9.92 -2.99 -7.18
N ASP A 84 9.93 -3.68 -8.33
CA ASP A 84 9.89 -3.06 -9.65
C ASP A 84 8.51 -2.41 -9.91
N ASP A 85 8.52 -1.18 -10.42
CA ASP A 85 7.34 -0.45 -10.93
C ASP A 85 6.57 -1.27 -11.97
N PHE A 86 7.25 -2.22 -12.64
CA PHE A 86 6.64 -3.22 -13.49
C PHE A 86 5.48 -3.97 -12.81
N PHE A 87 5.68 -4.44 -11.57
CA PHE A 87 4.66 -5.17 -10.82
C PHE A 87 3.47 -4.31 -10.48
N GLU A 88 3.70 -3.06 -10.07
CA GLU A 88 2.60 -2.12 -9.82
C GLU A 88 1.76 -1.87 -11.07
N ARG A 89 2.40 -1.71 -12.23
CA ARG A 89 1.70 -1.50 -13.51
C ARG A 89 0.95 -2.75 -13.95
N MET A 90 1.57 -3.91 -13.87
CA MET A 90 0.95 -5.18 -14.23
C MET A 90 -0.29 -5.43 -13.36
N PHE A 91 -0.14 -5.35 -12.04
CA PHE A 91 -1.23 -5.59 -11.10
C PHE A 91 -2.29 -4.48 -11.06
N SER A 92 -2.08 -3.35 -11.72
CA SER A 92 -3.11 -2.32 -11.86
C SER A 92 -4.32 -2.79 -12.69
N TYR A 93 -4.11 -3.76 -13.58
CA TYR A 93 -5.17 -4.39 -14.38
C TYR A 93 -5.91 -5.50 -13.63
N CYS A 94 -5.38 -5.96 -12.50
CA CYS A 94 -5.95 -7.04 -11.70
C CYS A 94 -6.92 -6.51 -10.63
N SER A 95 -8.02 -7.23 -10.39
CA SER A 95 -8.87 -6.99 -9.22
C SER A 95 -8.20 -7.50 -7.95
N ASN A 96 -8.69 -7.11 -6.78
CA ASN A 96 -8.18 -7.64 -5.51
C ASN A 96 -8.32 -9.16 -5.44
N GLY A 97 -9.42 -9.70 -5.95
CA GLY A 97 -9.66 -11.15 -5.96
C GLY A 97 -8.68 -11.90 -6.86
N ASP A 98 -8.25 -11.29 -7.97
CA ASP A 98 -7.24 -11.89 -8.84
C ASP A 98 -5.87 -11.95 -8.15
N LEU A 99 -5.51 -10.91 -7.40
CA LEU A 99 -4.25 -10.88 -6.64
C LEU A 99 -4.25 -11.88 -5.49
N GLU A 100 -5.37 -12.03 -4.79
CA GLU A 100 -5.53 -13.05 -3.74
C GLU A 100 -5.39 -14.47 -4.31
N ARG A 101 -5.95 -14.74 -5.48
CA ARG A 101 -5.78 -16.02 -6.18
C ARG A 101 -4.34 -16.26 -6.57
N LEU A 102 -3.67 -15.25 -7.14
CA LEU A 102 -2.27 -15.35 -7.54
C LEU A 102 -1.36 -15.70 -6.36
N ILE A 103 -1.56 -15.04 -5.22
CA ILE A 103 -0.80 -15.32 -3.98
C ILE A 103 -1.07 -16.74 -3.49
N LYS A 104 -2.31 -17.22 -3.58
CA LYS A 104 -2.67 -18.57 -3.13
C LYS A 104 -2.06 -19.65 -4.02
N GLU A 105 -2.19 -19.52 -5.34
CA GLU A 105 -1.69 -20.50 -6.30
C GLU A 105 -0.17 -20.67 -6.24
N THR A 106 0.56 -19.56 -6.08
CA THR A 106 2.01 -19.60 -5.88
C THR A 106 2.43 -20.18 -4.53
N SER A 107 1.57 -20.15 -3.52
CA SER A 107 1.83 -20.81 -2.22
C SER A 107 1.65 -22.32 -2.31
N ASP A 108 0.67 -22.79 -3.09
CA ASP A 108 0.36 -24.22 -3.26
C ASP A 108 1.40 -24.94 -4.16
N GLU A 109 2.02 -24.26 -5.13
CA GLU A 109 3.06 -24.85 -6.01
C GLU A 109 4.42 -25.09 -5.30
N ILE A 110 4.72 -24.35 -4.22
CA ILE A 110 5.96 -24.52 -3.44
C ILE A 110 5.90 -25.81 -2.59
N ASP A 111 4.70 -26.24 -2.17
CA ASP A 111 4.51 -27.46 -1.38
C ASP A 111 4.56 -28.75 -2.24
N GLU A 112 4.34 -28.68 -3.56
CA GLU A 112 4.44 -29.85 -4.45
C GLU A 112 5.86 -30.13 -4.98
N THR A 113 6.79 -29.20 -4.80
CA THR A 113 8.17 -29.31 -5.32
C THR A 113 9.23 -29.65 -4.27
N THR A 114 8.82 -29.98 -3.03
CA THR A 114 9.70 -30.45 -1.93
C THR A 114 9.55 -31.95 -1.68
#